data_AF-D7GQB1-F1
#
_entry.id   AF-D7GQB1-F1
#
_cell.length_a   1.000
_cell.length_b   1.000
_cell.length_c   1.000
_cell.angle_alpha   90.00
_cell.angle_beta   90.00
_cell.angle_gamma   90.00
#
_symmetry.space_group_name_H-M   'P 1'
#
loop_
_entity.id
_entity.type
_entity.pdbx_description
1 polymer ?
#
loop_
_entity_poly.entity_id
_entity_poly.type
_entity_poly.pdbx_seq_one_letter_code
_entity_poly.pdbx_strand_id
1 'polypeptide(L)'
;MPLSFNSKGEAKMNQGIPPYASDIDPDSPYCEFDDGVLVYQDKQGHWLDMNQQPKPKKPRKYTPHQSTRYKNIVIGENGKAKSYDVKTGGLKDTNKELPELYNKRENCCGCGACYAVCPTRKFLENNGEGSIGQFGEKYVLSHGAIYMEEDEEGFLYPVVDASLCIRCYKCETVCPIKN
;
A
#
# COMPACT_ATOMS: atom_id res chain seq x y z
N MET A 1 9.80 38.13 -4.32
CA MET A 1 9.70 39.04 -5.49
C MET A 1 8.70 38.45 -6.48
N PRO A 2 7.97 39.24 -7.28
CA PRO A 2 6.74 38.79 -7.94
C PRO A 2 7.03 37.89 -9.16
N LEU A 3 6.13 36.92 -9.38
CA LEU A 3 6.09 36.04 -10.54
C LEU A 3 5.82 36.86 -11.81
N SER A 4 6.60 36.64 -12.86
CA SER A 4 6.32 37.22 -14.19
C SER A 4 5.62 36.17 -15.05
N PHE A 5 4.42 36.51 -15.53
CA PHE A 5 3.60 35.66 -16.40
C PHE A 5 3.75 36.14 -17.84
N ASN A 6 3.87 35.21 -18.80
CA ASN A 6 3.84 35.57 -20.21
C ASN A 6 2.39 35.87 -20.66
N SER A 7 2.22 36.40 -21.87
CA SER A 7 0.92 36.78 -22.46
C SER A 7 -0.07 35.61 -22.67
N LYS A 8 0.32 34.38 -22.32
CA LYS A 8 -0.52 33.18 -22.30
C LYS A 8 -0.82 32.64 -20.89
N GLY A 9 -0.37 33.31 -19.83
CA GLY A 9 -0.60 32.91 -18.44
C GLY A 9 0.35 31.82 -17.93
N GLU A 10 1.41 31.49 -18.67
CA GLU A 10 2.40 30.50 -18.24
C GLU A 10 3.44 31.17 -17.34
N ALA A 11 3.65 30.59 -16.15
CA ALA A 11 4.73 30.99 -15.26
C ALA A 11 6.05 30.53 -15.86
N LYS A 12 6.91 31.46 -16.31
CA LYS A 12 8.28 31.12 -16.68
C LYS A 12 9.03 30.69 -15.43
N MET A 13 9.36 29.40 -15.34
CA MET A 13 10.31 28.88 -14.36
C MET A 13 11.59 29.73 -14.42
N ASN A 14 12.00 30.32 -13.29
CA ASN A 14 13.30 30.96 -13.21
C ASN A 14 14.37 29.92 -13.57
N GLN A 15 15.14 30.28 -14.60
CA GLN A 15 16.08 29.42 -15.30
C GLN A 15 17.16 28.90 -14.36
N GLY A 16 17.04 27.63 -14.00
CA GLY A 16 18.09 26.83 -13.41
C GLY A 16 17.85 25.39 -13.83
N ILE A 17 18.85 24.77 -14.46
CA ILE A 17 18.82 23.33 -14.75
C ILE A 17 18.76 22.62 -13.39
N PRO A 18 17.77 21.74 -13.14
CA PRO A 18 17.68 21.10 -11.86
C PRO A 18 18.89 20.18 -11.64
N PRO A 19 19.41 20.08 -10.40
CA PRO A 19 20.75 19.57 -10.12
C PRO A 19 20.99 18.09 -10.46
N TYR A 20 19.96 17.31 -10.80
CA TYR A 20 20.03 15.88 -11.15
C TYR A 20 19.96 15.61 -12.67
N ALA A 21 19.92 16.65 -13.52
CA ALA A 21 19.73 16.47 -14.97
C ALA A 21 20.81 15.59 -15.63
N SER A 22 21.99 15.44 -15.00
CA SER A 22 23.09 14.61 -15.49
C SER A 22 22.97 13.11 -15.18
N ASP A 23 22.09 12.72 -14.26
CA ASP A 23 22.07 11.36 -13.68
C ASP A 23 20.91 10.49 -14.23
N ILE A 24 20.27 10.95 -15.32
CA ILE A 24 19.12 10.29 -15.93
C ILE A 24 19.60 9.25 -16.96
N ASP A 25 19.17 8.00 -16.80
CA ASP A 25 19.39 6.92 -17.78
C ASP A 25 18.45 7.09 -18.98
N PRO A 26 18.97 7.36 -20.19
CA PRO A 26 18.16 7.69 -21.37
C PRO A 26 17.38 6.52 -21.96
N ASP A 27 17.68 5.26 -21.58
CA ASP A 27 17.06 4.05 -22.15
C ASP A 27 15.96 3.44 -21.25
N SER A 28 15.54 4.16 -20.19
CA SER A 28 14.56 3.64 -19.25
C SER A 28 13.13 3.70 -19.81
N PRO A 29 12.38 2.58 -19.92
CA PRO A 29 10.99 2.60 -20.40
C PRO A 29 9.99 3.25 -19.41
N TYR A 30 10.50 3.81 -18.31
CA TYR A 30 9.76 4.58 -17.31
C TYR A 30 10.40 5.95 -17.04
N CYS A 31 11.35 6.39 -17.87
CA CYS A 31 11.54 7.83 -18.06
C CYS A 31 10.50 8.29 -19.09
N GLU A 32 9.23 8.25 -18.68
CA GLU A 32 8.22 9.07 -19.33
C GLU A 32 8.59 10.51 -18.99
N PHE A 33 9.39 11.11 -19.87
CA PHE A 33 9.52 12.56 -19.95
C PHE A 33 8.19 13.10 -20.45
N ASP A 34 7.32 13.47 -19.52
CA ASP A 34 6.36 14.55 -19.70
C ASP A 34 6.36 15.37 -18.40
N ASP A 35 6.94 16.57 -18.46
CA ASP A 35 6.89 17.65 -17.48
C ASP A 35 7.24 17.37 -16.01
N GLY A 36 8.51 17.61 -15.68
CA GLY A 36 8.91 18.14 -14.37
C GLY A 36 9.30 17.09 -13.36
N VAL A 37 10.59 16.96 -13.10
CA VAL A 37 11.02 16.15 -11.96
C VAL A 37 10.69 16.87 -10.65
N LEU A 38 10.16 16.08 -9.72
CA LEU A 38 9.62 16.53 -8.44
C LEU A 38 10.76 17.05 -7.55
N VAL A 39 11.02 18.35 -7.64
CA VAL A 39 11.90 19.08 -6.74
C VAL A 39 11.07 19.70 -5.62
N TYR A 40 11.37 19.34 -4.38
CA TYR A 40 10.68 19.92 -3.24
C TYR A 40 11.24 21.30 -2.93
N GLN A 41 10.34 22.22 -2.60
CA GLN A 41 10.64 23.56 -2.11
C GLN A 41 10.15 23.73 -0.68
N ASP A 42 10.75 24.68 0.05
CA ASP A 42 10.19 25.19 1.29
C ASP A 42 8.93 26.04 1.02
N LYS A 43 8.21 26.43 2.09
CA LYS A 43 7.01 27.28 1.98
C LYS A 43 7.28 28.68 1.41
N GLN A 44 8.54 29.08 1.30
CA GLN A 44 8.99 30.35 0.74
C GLN A 44 9.40 30.23 -0.74
N GLY A 45 9.42 29.01 -1.30
CA GLY A 45 9.75 28.74 -2.69
C GLY A 45 11.25 28.47 -2.94
N HIS A 46 12.06 28.28 -1.91
CA HIS A 46 13.46 27.86 -2.08
C HIS A 46 13.56 26.35 -2.22
N TRP A 47 14.45 25.87 -3.08
CA TRP A 47 14.76 24.45 -3.19
C TRP A 47 15.29 23.88 -1.88
N LEU A 48 14.78 22.72 -1.45
CA LEU A 48 15.35 22.00 -0.31
C LEU A 48 16.76 21.50 -0.64
N ASP A 49 17.58 21.28 0.40
CA ASP A 49 18.93 20.73 0.26
C ASP A 49 18.93 19.41 -0.51
N MET A 50 20.02 19.12 -1.23
CA MET A 50 20.14 17.94 -2.09
C MET A 50 19.93 16.62 -1.34
N ASN A 51 20.22 16.57 -0.05
CA ASN A 51 19.96 15.39 0.80
C ASN A 51 18.47 15.22 1.17
N GLN A 52 17.67 16.28 1.01
CA GLN A 52 16.24 16.32 1.27
C GLN A 52 15.41 16.19 -0.02
N GLN A 53 16.07 16.16 -1.18
CA GLN A 53 15.42 15.90 -2.47
C GLN A 53 15.18 14.40 -2.65
N PRO A 54 14.10 14.00 -3.34
CA PRO A 54 13.81 12.59 -3.58
C PRO A 54 14.87 12.05 -4.54
N LYS A 55 15.50 10.94 -4.18
CA LYS A 55 16.37 10.23 -5.12
C LYS A 55 15.51 9.50 -6.14
N PRO A 56 15.82 9.58 -7.44
CA PRO A 56 15.09 8.83 -8.46
C PRO A 56 15.18 7.34 -8.11
N LYS A 57 14.04 6.73 -7.78
CA LYS A 57 13.98 5.28 -7.59
C LYS A 57 14.00 4.65 -8.97
N LYS A 58 14.79 3.58 -9.14
CA LYS A 58 14.72 2.77 -10.36
C LYS A 58 13.27 2.36 -10.58
N PRO A 59 12.75 2.54 -11.79
CA PRO A 59 11.38 2.18 -12.05
C PRO A 59 11.21 0.68 -11.87
N ARG A 60 10.22 0.31 -11.07
CA ARG A 60 9.84 -1.09 -10.86
C ARG A 60 8.87 -1.48 -11.97
N LYS A 61 9.00 -2.71 -12.47
CA LYS A 61 8.06 -3.24 -13.45
C LYS A 61 6.68 -3.35 -12.79
N TYR A 62 5.74 -2.52 -13.23
CA TYR A 62 4.40 -2.41 -12.66
C TYR A 62 3.53 -3.64 -12.96
N THR A 63 3.13 -4.37 -11.91
CA THR A 63 2.09 -5.39 -11.92
C THR A 63 1.08 -5.12 -10.81
N PRO A 64 0.01 -4.35 -11.09
CA PRO A 64 -0.97 -4.01 -10.07
C PRO A 64 -1.70 -5.25 -9.57
N HIS A 65 -1.89 -5.30 -8.26
CA HIS A 65 -2.83 -6.25 -7.69
C HIS A 65 -4.26 -5.80 -8.06
N GLN A 66 -5.07 -6.74 -8.56
CA GLN A 66 -6.41 -6.40 -9.05
C GLN A 66 -7.41 -6.23 -7.91
N SER A 67 -7.28 -6.99 -6.82
CA SER A 67 -8.27 -7.03 -5.74
C SER A 67 -7.61 -7.25 -4.38
N THR A 68 -8.44 -7.44 -3.35
CA THR A 68 -7.99 -7.75 -1.99
C THR A 68 -6.96 -8.86 -1.98
N ARG A 69 -5.79 -8.59 -1.38
CA ARG A 69 -4.73 -9.58 -1.21
C ARG A 69 -5.01 -10.44 0.03
N TYR A 70 -4.81 -11.74 -0.11
CA TYR A 70 -4.96 -12.71 0.97
C TYR A 70 -3.64 -13.46 1.18
N LYS A 71 -3.20 -13.62 2.43
CA LYS A 71 -2.05 -14.46 2.79
C LYS A 71 -2.46 -15.53 3.80
N ASN A 72 -1.61 -16.55 3.95
CA ASN A 72 -1.77 -17.65 4.92
C ASN A 72 -3.13 -18.38 4.80
N ILE A 73 -3.57 -18.65 3.57
CA ILE A 73 -4.81 -19.38 3.31
C ILE A 73 -4.62 -20.86 3.58
N VAL A 74 -5.41 -21.41 4.50
CA VAL A 74 -5.55 -22.86 4.72
C VAL A 74 -6.94 -23.27 4.27
N ILE A 75 -7.01 -24.13 3.24
CA ILE A 75 -8.28 -24.63 2.70
C ILE A 75 -8.77 -25.79 3.57
N GLY A 76 -10.07 -25.78 3.87
CA GLY A 76 -10.77 -26.82 4.58
C GLY A 76 -11.34 -27.90 3.69
N GLU A 77 -11.94 -28.92 4.32
CA GLU A 77 -12.49 -30.08 3.61
C GLU A 77 -13.64 -29.70 2.68
N ASN A 78 -14.31 -28.59 2.96
CA ASN A 78 -15.39 -28.03 2.15
C ASN A 78 -14.89 -27.16 0.98
N GLY A 79 -13.58 -27.11 0.72
CA GLY A 79 -12.99 -26.28 -0.33
C GLY A 79 -12.94 -24.78 -0.01
N LYS A 80 -13.34 -24.35 1.20
CA LYS A 80 -13.30 -22.95 1.64
C LYS A 80 -12.13 -22.70 2.58
N ALA A 81 -11.66 -21.46 2.63
CA ALA A 81 -10.62 -21.07 3.57
C ALA A 81 -11.14 -21.19 5.02
N LYS A 82 -10.39 -21.89 5.87
CA LYS A 82 -10.69 -22.03 7.30
C LYS A 82 -10.74 -20.65 7.99
N SER A 83 -11.44 -20.59 9.12
CA SER A 83 -11.54 -19.40 9.96
C SER A 83 -10.76 -19.63 11.24
N TYR A 84 -10.14 -18.58 11.76
CA TYR A 84 -9.61 -18.60 13.11
C TYR A 84 -10.74 -18.74 14.13
N ASP A 85 -10.54 -19.56 15.15
CA ASP A 85 -11.42 -19.68 16.30
C ASP A 85 -10.72 -19.16 17.55
N VAL A 86 -11.24 -18.05 18.09
CA VAL A 86 -10.71 -17.38 19.28
C VAL A 86 -10.83 -18.25 20.54
N LYS A 87 -11.81 -19.18 20.59
CA LYS A 87 -12.03 -20.02 21.78
C LYS A 87 -11.01 -21.15 21.89
N THR A 88 -10.66 -21.75 20.76
CA THR A 88 -9.76 -22.91 20.71
C THR A 88 -8.33 -22.51 20.36
N GLY A 89 -8.11 -21.30 19.85
CA GLY A 89 -6.81 -20.83 19.38
C GLY A 89 -6.36 -21.46 18.05
N GLY A 90 -7.25 -22.18 17.37
CA GLY A 90 -6.95 -22.94 16.16
C GLY A 90 -7.80 -22.55 14.95
N LEU A 91 -7.57 -23.24 13.82
CA LEU A 91 -8.37 -23.09 12.61
C LEU A 91 -9.57 -24.05 12.63
N LYS A 92 -10.74 -23.53 12.28
CA LYS A 92 -11.96 -24.32 12.09
C LYS A 92 -12.52 -24.17 10.69
N ASP A 93 -13.15 -25.23 10.23
CA ASP A 93 -13.92 -25.21 8.99
C ASP A 93 -15.14 -24.30 9.14
N THR A 94 -15.44 -23.55 8.07
CA THR A 94 -16.53 -22.57 8.05
C THR A 94 -17.15 -22.50 6.67
N ASN A 95 -18.43 -22.16 6.61
CA ASN A 95 -19.15 -21.90 5.37
C ASN A 95 -19.05 -20.44 4.91
N LYS A 96 -18.44 -19.57 5.73
CA LYS A 96 -18.29 -18.13 5.50
C LYS A 96 -17.10 -17.82 4.59
N GLU A 97 -17.29 -16.94 3.61
CA GLU A 97 -16.24 -16.49 2.69
C GLU A 97 -15.27 -15.48 3.31
N LEU A 98 -14.09 -15.29 2.71
CA LEU A 98 -13.16 -14.26 3.19
C LEU A 98 -13.77 -12.88 2.89
N PRO A 99 -13.56 -11.89 3.76
CA PRO A 99 -14.06 -10.55 3.47
C PRO A 99 -13.32 -9.97 2.27
N GLU A 100 -14.07 -9.53 1.27
CA GLU A 100 -13.51 -8.78 0.15
C GLU A 100 -13.47 -7.30 0.55
N LEU A 101 -12.29 -6.72 0.74
CA LEU A 101 -12.17 -5.31 1.14
C LEU A 101 -12.39 -4.37 -0.05
N TYR A 102 -11.96 -4.79 -1.24
CA TYR A 102 -12.13 -4.13 -2.54
C TYR A 102 -11.97 -5.14 -3.68
N ASN A 103 -12.70 -4.92 -4.76
CA ASN A 103 -12.68 -5.74 -5.99
C ASN A 103 -11.76 -5.18 -7.08
N LYS A 104 -11.40 -3.89 -7.00
CA LYS A 104 -10.47 -3.16 -7.88
C LYS A 104 -9.59 -2.23 -7.05
N ARG A 105 -8.30 -2.06 -7.39
CA ARG A 105 -7.39 -1.21 -6.58
C ARG A 105 -7.94 0.20 -6.38
N GLU A 106 -8.58 0.76 -7.41
CA GLU A 106 -9.14 2.11 -7.40
C GLU A 106 -10.30 2.27 -6.41
N ASN A 107 -10.92 1.16 -5.99
CA ASN A 107 -12.00 1.16 -5.01
C ASN A 107 -11.50 1.16 -3.57
N CYS A 108 -10.18 1.23 -3.34
CA CYS A 108 -9.60 1.35 -2.01
C CYS A 108 -8.82 2.67 -1.90
N CYS A 109 -9.30 3.59 -1.06
CA CYS A 109 -8.61 4.86 -0.79
C CYS A 109 -7.45 4.74 0.22
N GLY A 110 -7.12 3.54 0.69
CA GLY A 110 -6.02 3.33 1.65
C GLY A 110 -6.24 3.91 3.05
N CYS A 111 -7.47 4.31 3.42
CA CYS A 111 -7.74 5.00 4.70
C CYS A 111 -7.45 4.20 5.98
N GLY A 112 -7.19 2.89 5.90
CA GLY A 112 -6.85 2.05 7.05
C GLY A 112 -8.02 1.75 8.01
N ALA A 113 -9.26 2.10 7.67
CA ALA A 113 -10.42 1.84 8.52
C ALA A 113 -10.64 0.34 8.80
N CYS A 114 -10.48 -0.50 7.77
CA CYS A 114 -10.58 -1.95 7.87
C CYS A 114 -9.54 -2.55 8.83
N TYR A 115 -8.30 -2.04 8.77
CA TYR A 115 -7.22 -2.38 9.70
C TYR A 115 -7.59 -1.97 11.13
N ALA A 116 -8.07 -0.74 11.32
CA ALA A 116 -8.36 -0.20 12.63
C ALA A 116 -9.52 -0.92 13.35
N VAL A 117 -10.59 -1.29 12.63
CA VAL A 117 -11.78 -1.94 13.22
C VAL A 117 -11.56 -3.42 13.52
N CYS A 118 -10.49 -4.03 12.97
CA CYS A 118 -10.25 -5.46 13.07
C CYS A 118 -10.03 -5.89 14.54
N PRO A 119 -10.92 -6.73 15.13
CA PRO A 119 -10.85 -7.06 16.55
C PRO A 119 -9.66 -7.95 16.90
N THR A 120 -9.15 -8.72 15.94
CA THR A 120 -8.04 -9.67 16.16
C THR A 120 -6.74 -8.97 16.51
N ARG A 121 -6.57 -7.69 16.15
CA ARG A 121 -5.41 -6.89 16.56
C ARG A 121 -5.25 -6.76 18.08
N LYS A 122 -6.35 -6.90 18.85
CA LYS A 122 -6.36 -6.67 20.31
C LYS A 122 -6.03 -7.92 21.13
N PHE A 123 -6.18 -9.10 20.53
CA PHE A 123 -6.14 -10.38 21.25
C PHE A 123 -5.19 -11.41 20.62
N LEU A 124 -4.74 -11.17 19.39
CA LEU A 124 -3.76 -11.99 18.69
C LEU A 124 -2.51 -11.15 18.46
N GLU A 125 -1.58 -11.22 19.40
CA GLU A 125 -0.19 -10.85 19.13
C GLU A 125 0.43 -12.06 18.41
N ASN A 126 0.33 -12.09 17.08
CA ASN A 126 1.10 -13.06 16.31
C ASN A 126 2.58 -12.71 16.46
N ASN A 127 3.42 -13.57 17.00
CA ASN A 127 4.86 -13.27 17.20
C ASN A 127 5.67 -13.25 15.88
N GLY A 128 5.01 -13.23 14.72
CA GLY A 128 5.65 -13.37 13.40
C GLY A 128 6.16 -14.79 13.10
N GLU A 129 5.88 -15.78 13.95
CA GLU A 129 6.27 -17.17 13.71
C GLU A 129 5.37 -17.83 12.67
N GLY A 130 5.80 -17.82 11.40
CA GLY A 130 5.16 -18.58 10.32
C GLY A 130 4.67 -17.75 9.13
N SER A 131 4.73 -16.41 9.20
CA SER A 131 4.43 -15.51 8.09
C SER A 131 5.54 -15.53 7.04
N ILE A 132 5.33 -16.26 5.94
CA ILE A 132 6.26 -16.35 4.80
C ILE A 132 5.95 -15.18 3.85
N GLY A 133 6.89 -14.25 3.70
CA GLY A 133 6.83 -13.21 2.68
C GLY A 133 7.11 -13.74 1.27
N GLN A 134 6.82 -12.93 0.27
CA GLN A 134 6.94 -13.28 -1.16
C GLN A 134 8.35 -13.74 -1.57
N PHE A 135 9.37 -13.44 -0.76
CA PHE A 135 10.78 -13.81 -0.96
C PHE A 135 11.35 -14.71 0.15
N GLY A 136 10.49 -15.38 0.94
CA GLY A 136 10.94 -16.28 2.01
C GLY A 136 11.37 -15.59 3.30
N GLU A 137 11.19 -14.27 3.41
CA GLU A 137 11.48 -13.50 4.62
C GLU A 137 10.39 -13.75 5.68
N LYS A 138 10.79 -14.13 6.89
CA LYS A 138 9.92 -14.28 8.07
C LYS A 138 9.51 -12.87 8.50
N TYR A 139 8.25 -12.47 8.31
CA TYR A 139 7.80 -11.16 8.84
C TYR A 139 7.87 -11.18 10.37
N VAL A 140 8.75 -10.36 10.96
CA VAL A 140 8.97 -10.21 12.41
C VAL A 140 7.96 -9.23 13.06
N LEU A 141 6.86 -8.91 12.38
CA LEU A 141 5.93 -7.90 12.88
C LEU A 141 4.63 -8.56 13.34
N SER A 142 4.30 -8.34 14.60
CA SER A 142 3.02 -8.73 15.17
C SER A 142 1.90 -7.94 14.52
N HIS A 143 1.06 -8.64 13.76
CA HIS A 143 -0.10 -8.06 13.10
C HIS A 143 -1.38 -8.84 13.42
N GLY A 144 -2.52 -8.16 13.37
CA GLY A 144 -3.83 -8.79 13.42
C GLY A 144 -4.20 -9.47 12.09
N ALA A 145 -5.47 -9.79 11.91
CA ALA A 145 -5.95 -10.44 10.68
C ALA A 145 -5.93 -9.53 9.43
N ILE A 146 -5.69 -8.23 9.61
CA ILE A 146 -5.50 -7.27 8.54
C ILE A 146 -4.22 -6.49 8.84
N TYR A 147 -3.40 -6.28 7.83
CA TYR A 147 -2.24 -5.39 7.88
C TYR A 147 -2.09 -4.64 6.55
N MET A 148 -1.32 -3.56 6.55
CA MET A 148 -1.12 -2.73 5.35
C MET A 148 0.23 -3.08 4.73
N GLU A 149 0.26 -3.29 3.42
CA GLU A 149 1.49 -3.60 2.67
C GLU A 149 1.56 -2.66 1.47
N GLU A 150 2.75 -2.12 1.21
CA GLU A 150 2.98 -1.26 0.06
C GLU A 150 2.80 -2.05 -1.24
N ASP A 151 2.34 -1.39 -2.29
CA ASP A 151 2.48 -1.87 -3.65
C ASP A 151 3.81 -1.38 -4.26
N GLU A 152 4.02 -1.64 -5.55
CA GLU A 152 5.27 -1.29 -6.24
C GLU A 152 5.48 0.23 -6.39
N GLU A 153 4.41 1.02 -6.28
CA GLU A 153 4.40 2.49 -6.28
C GLU A 153 4.61 3.07 -4.87
N GLY A 154 4.47 2.25 -3.83
CA GLY A 154 4.59 2.64 -2.43
C GLY A 154 3.24 2.98 -1.77
N PHE A 155 2.11 2.74 -2.43
CA PHE A 155 0.80 2.94 -1.83
C PHE A 155 0.44 1.78 -0.92
N LEU A 156 -0.07 2.10 0.27
CA LEU A 156 -0.47 1.11 1.27
C LEU A 156 -1.86 0.57 1.00
N TYR A 157 -1.96 -0.75 0.78
CA TYR A 157 -3.24 -1.45 0.63
C TYR A 157 -3.41 -2.54 1.69
N PRO A 158 -4.66 -2.79 2.14
CA PRO A 158 -4.92 -3.79 3.15
C PRO A 158 -4.75 -5.20 2.59
N VAL A 159 -4.08 -6.05 3.38
CA VAL A 159 -3.88 -7.47 3.15
C VAL A 159 -4.54 -8.24 4.27
N VAL A 160 -5.31 -9.27 3.92
CA VAL A 160 -6.03 -10.11 4.88
C VAL A 160 -5.22 -11.37 5.15
N ASP A 161 -4.85 -11.59 6.40
CA ASP A 161 -4.34 -12.87 6.87
C ASP A 161 -5.53 -13.80 7.15
N ALA A 162 -5.70 -14.80 6.28
CA ALA A 162 -6.80 -15.75 6.39
C ALA A 162 -6.69 -16.65 7.63
N SER A 163 -5.47 -16.93 8.11
CA SER A 163 -5.22 -17.79 9.27
C SER A 163 -5.65 -17.15 10.59
N LEU A 164 -5.69 -15.82 10.65
CA LEU A 164 -6.12 -15.05 11.82
C LEU A 164 -7.54 -14.51 11.71
N CYS A 165 -8.13 -14.54 10.51
CA CYS A 165 -9.42 -13.92 10.26
C CYS A 165 -10.57 -14.74 10.87
N ILE A 166 -11.34 -14.11 11.76
CA ILE A 166 -12.50 -14.71 12.45
C ILE A 166 -13.84 -14.54 11.69
N ARG A 167 -13.81 -14.03 10.45
CA ARG A 167 -14.99 -13.78 9.61
C ARG A 167 -16.10 -12.99 10.30
N CYS A 168 -15.70 -11.90 10.96
CA CYS A 168 -16.64 -10.96 11.63
C CYS A 168 -17.19 -9.88 10.70
N TYR A 169 -16.60 -9.69 9.51
CA TYR A 169 -17.01 -8.73 8.45
C TYR A 169 -17.08 -7.25 8.83
N LYS A 170 -16.64 -6.85 10.04
CA LYS A 170 -16.57 -5.45 10.47
C LYS A 170 -15.74 -4.57 9.53
N CYS A 171 -14.72 -5.15 8.90
CA CYS A 171 -13.84 -4.48 7.94
C CYS A 171 -14.57 -4.04 6.66
N GLU A 172 -15.62 -4.73 6.25
CA GLU A 172 -16.47 -4.32 5.14
C GLU A 172 -17.45 -3.24 5.60
N THR A 173 -18.05 -3.42 6.79
CA THR A 173 -19.01 -2.46 7.34
C THR A 173 -18.39 -1.09 7.68
N VAL A 174 -17.11 -1.03 7.99
CA VAL A 174 -16.44 0.25 8.28
C VAL A 174 -15.98 0.98 7.01
N CYS A 175 -16.04 0.34 5.84
CA CYS A 175 -15.47 0.90 4.62
C CYS A 175 -16.33 2.06 4.11
N PRO A 176 -15.80 3.30 4.05
CA PRO A 176 -16.57 4.47 3.61
C PRO A 176 -16.81 4.53 2.09
N ILE A 177 -16.22 3.61 1.33
CA ILE A 177 -16.45 3.50 -0.12
C ILE A 177 -17.55 2.49 -0.42
N LYS A 178 -17.69 1.45 0.42
CA LYS A 178 -18.71 0.41 0.25
C LYS A 178 -20.05 0.76 0.91
N ASN A 179 -20.06 1.69 1.87
CA ASN A 179 -21.23 2.15 2.62
C ASN A 179 -21.40 3.65 2.48
#